data_AF-A0A8J6JU26-F1
#
_entry.id   AF-A0A8J6JU26-F1
#
_cell.length_a   1.000
_cell.length_b   1.000
_cell.length_c   1.000
_cell.angle_alpha   90.00
_cell.angle_beta   90.00
_cell.angle_gamma   90.00
#
_symmetry.space_group_name_H-M   'P 1'
#
loop_
_entity.id
_entity.type
_entity.pdbx_description
1 polymer ?
#
loop_
_entity_poly.entity_id
_entity_poly.type
_entity_poly.pdbx_seq_one_letter_code
_entity_poly.pdbx_strand_id
1 'polypeptide(L)' 'MSDKALAASIDIMRDTLAMARALVRGGRQVDLAGLEEEAAAICAALASSPPAHALPLRPAMLALVAELDALTVTMPEP' A
#
# COMPACT_ATOMS: atom_id res chain seq x y z
N MET A 1 7.98 7.37 -12.95
CA MET A 1 8.07 5.94 -12.62
C MET A 1 7.56 5.14 -13.82
N SER A 2 8.18 4.02 -14.21
CA SER A 2 7.64 3.16 -15.28
C SER A 2 6.49 2.30 -14.75
N ASP A 3 5.65 1.74 -15.64
CA ASP A 3 4.54 0.86 -15.22
C ASP A 3 4.99 -0.33 -14.39
N LYS A 4 6.11 -0.96 -14.79
CA LYS A 4 6.70 -2.08 -14.06
C LYS A 4 7.17 -1.66 -12.67
N ALA A 5 7.79 -0.48 -12.56
CA ALA A 5 8.24 0.05 -11.28
C ALA A 5 7.05 0.42 -10.38
N LEU A 6 5.98 0.99 -10.96
CA LEU A 6 4.76 1.32 -10.23
C LEU A 6 4.05 0.06 -9.71
N ALA A 7 3.91 -0.98 -10.53
CA ALA A 7 3.38 -2.27 -10.09
C ALA A 7 4.21 -2.86 -8.95
N ALA A 8 5.54 -2.85 -9.08
CA ALA A 8 6.43 -3.33 -8.03
C ALA A 8 6.30 -2.52 -6.72
N SER A 9 6.16 -1.20 -6.80
CA SER A 9 5.94 -0.36 -5.61
C SER A 9 4.62 -0.67 -4.91
N ILE A 10 3.54 -0.92 -5.67
CA ILE A 10 2.25 -1.33 -5.10
C ILE A 10 2.38 -2.67 -4.38
N ASP A 11 3.05 -3.66 -4.99
CA ASP A 11 3.26 -4.97 -4.39
C ASP A 11 4.14 -4.89 -3.13
N ILE A 12 5.24 -4.13 -3.16
CA ILE A 12 6.13 -3.93 -2.01
C ILE A 12 5.38 -3.30 -0.84
N MET A 13 4.57 -2.27 -1.10
CA MET A 13 3.79 -1.63 -0.04
C MET A 13 2.76 -2.59 0.54
N ARG A 14 2.05 -3.35 -0.30
CA ARG A 14 1.09 -4.36 0.15
C ARG A 14 1.76 -5.40 1.05
N ASP A 15 2.91 -5.92 0.65
CA ASP A 15 3.63 -6.95 1.42
C ASP A 15 4.17 -6.37 2.74
N THR A 16 4.59 -5.10 2.74
CA THR A 16 4.96 -4.36 3.96
C THR A 16 3.78 -4.22 4.93
N LEU A 17 2.60 -3.84 4.43
CA LEU A 17 1.38 -3.75 5.26
C LEU A 17 0.95 -5.12 5.81
N ALA A 18 1.04 -6.17 4.99
CA ALA A 18 0.74 -7.54 5.42
C ALA A 18 1.68 -7.99 6.54
N MET A 19 2.98 -7.67 6.43
CA MET A 19 3.97 -7.92 7.47
C MET A 19 3.67 -7.11 8.75
N ALA A 20 3.39 -5.82 8.62
CA ALA A 20 3.02 -4.96 9.74
C ALA A 20 1.80 -5.52 10.49
N ARG A 21 0.77 -5.96 9.76
CA ARG A 21 -0.43 -6.58 10.33
C ARG A 21 -0.10 -7.86 11.09
N ALA A 22 0.80 -8.70 10.56
CA ALA A 22 1.25 -9.91 11.27
C ALA A 22 2.00 -9.58 12.56
N LEU A 23 2.84 -8.54 12.56
CA LEU A 23 3.55 -8.06 13.75
C LEU A 23 2.59 -7.52 14.81
N VAL A 24 1.62 -6.70 14.41
CA VAL A 24 0.59 -6.15 15.33
C VAL A 24 -0.23 -7.27 15.97
N ARG A 25 -0.67 -8.27 15.18
CA ARG A 25 -1.36 -9.45 15.71
C ARG A 25 -0.49 -10.26 16.67
N GLY A 26 0.82 -10.23 16.51
CA GLY A 26 1.80 -10.81 17.43
C GLY A 26 2.08 -9.98 18.68
N GLY A 27 1.33 -8.89 18.92
CA GLY A 27 1.49 -8.00 20.07
C GLY A 27 2.66 -7.02 19.95
N ARG A 28 3.22 -6.84 18.74
CA ARG A 28 4.29 -5.88 18.49
C ARG A 28 3.71 -4.53 18.10
N GLN A 29 4.29 -3.46 18.63
CA GLN A 29 4.07 -2.13 18.09
C GLN A 29 4.85 -1.97 16.79
N VAL A 30 4.22 -1.34 15.80
CA VAL A 30 4.81 -1.01 14.51
C VAL A 30 4.78 0.50 14.33
N ASP A 31 5.87 1.06 13.83
CA ASP A 31 5.90 2.44 13.35
C ASP A 31 5.62 2.43 11.85
N LEU A 32 4.66 3.25 11.42
CA LEU A 32 4.26 3.41 10.01
C LEU A 32 4.74 4.75 9.43
N ALA A 33 5.72 5.39 10.08
CA ALA A 33 6.36 6.58 9.54
C ALA A 33 6.82 6.38 8.09
N GLY A 34 6.56 7.37 7.24
CA GLY A 34 6.88 7.33 5.81
C GLY A 34 5.82 6.65 4.92
N LEU A 35 4.86 5.91 5.49
CA LEU A 35 3.81 5.24 4.70
C LEU A 35 2.98 6.25 3.89
N GLU A 36 2.68 7.42 4.46
CA GLU A 36 1.94 8.48 3.77
C GLU A 36 2.70 9.01 2.55
N GLU A 37 4.02 9.23 2.67
CA GLU A 37 4.86 9.71 1.57
C GLU A 37 4.95 8.69 0.44
N GLU A 38 5.14 7.41 0.78
CA GLU A 38 5.15 6.32 -0.20
C GLU A 38 3.80 6.18 -0.89
N ALA A 39 2.69 6.24 -0.14
CA ALA A 39 1.34 6.15 -0.69
C ALA A 39 1.04 7.34 -1.61
N ALA A 40 1.45 8.55 -1.22
CA ALA A 40 1.33 9.75 -2.04
C ALA A 40 2.11 9.62 -3.35
N ALA A 41 3.31 9.06 -3.33
CA ALA A 41 4.12 8.83 -4.52
C ALA A 41 3.46 7.84 -5.51
N ILE A 42 2.88 6.74 -5.00
CA ILE A 42 2.11 5.77 -5.81
C ILE A 42 0.87 6.45 -6.42
N CYS A 43 0.11 7.18 -5.61
CA CYS A 43 -1.09 7.89 -6.06
C CYS A 43 -0.76 8.96 -7.13
N ALA A 44 0.30 9.74 -6.94
CA ALA A 44 0.74 10.74 -7.91
C ALA A 44 1.19 10.11 -9.24
N ALA A 45 1.89 8.97 -9.17
CA ALA A 45 2.32 8.24 -10.36
C ALA A 45 1.13 7.62 -11.13
N LEU A 46 0.11 7.13 -10.42
CA LEU A 46 -1.12 6.66 -11.04
C LEU A 46 -1.91 7.80 -11.69
N ALA A 47 -2.07 8.93 -10.99
CA ALA A 47 -2.82 10.09 -11.47
C ALA A 47 -2.19 10.73 -12.72
N SER A 48 -0.86 10.61 -12.87
CA SER A 48 -0.13 11.08 -14.05
C SER A 48 0.01 10.05 -15.17
N SER A 49 -0.46 8.82 -14.96
CA SER A 49 -0.35 7.74 -15.94
C SER A 49 -1.54 7.75 -16.92
N PRO A 50 -1.32 7.50 -18.23
CA PRO A 50 -2.42 7.34 -19.17
C PRO A 50 -3.36 6.18 -18.75
N PRO A 51 -4.68 6.27 -19.04
CA PRO A 51 -5.64 5.26 -18.61
C PRO A 51 -5.29 3.82 -19.02
N ALA A 52 -4.68 3.64 -20.21
CA ALA A 52 -4.26 2.33 -20.71
C ALA A 52 -3.23 1.63 -19.80
N HIS A 53 -2.42 2.42 -19.08
CA HIS A 53 -1.39 1.93 -18.17
C HIS A 53 -1.91 1.83 -16.72
N ALA A 54 -2.81 2.72 -16.31
CA ALA A 54 -3.38 2.72 -14.97
C ALA A 54 -4.48 1.66 -14.74
N LEU A 55 -5.35 1.42 -15.74
CA LEU A 55 -6.48 0.48 -15.60
C LEU A 55 -6.05 -0.95 -15.22
N PRO A 56 -4.98 -1.54 -15.81
CA PRO A 56 -4.49 -2.86 -15.40
C PRO A 56 -4.03 -2.93 -13.94
N LEU A 57 -3.65 -1.80 -13.31
CA LEU A 57 -3.18 -1.74 -11.92
C LEU A 57 -4.31 -1.66 -10.90
N ARG A 58 -5.56 -1.45 -11.35
CA ARG A 58 -6.73 -1.32 -10.46
C ARG A 58 -6.89 -2.49 -9.48
N PRO A 59 -6.76 -3.77 -9.87
CA PRO A 59 -6.86 -4.88 -8.92
C PRO A 59 -5.80 -4.82 -7.83
N ALA A 60 -4.56 -4.45 -8.17
CA ALA A 60 -3.46 -4.33 -7.21
C ALA A 60 -3.72 -3.18 -6.21
N MET A 61 -4.24 -2.05 -6.68
CA MET A 61 -4.64 -0.94 -5.80
C MET A 61 -5.78 -1.31 -4.85
N LEU A 62 -6.77 -2.06 -5.31
CA LEU A 62 -7.85 -2.55 -4.44
C LEU A 62 -7.32 -3.52 -3.37
N ALA A 63 -6.38 -4.39 -3.72
CA ALA A 63 -5.73 -5.28 -2.76
C ALA A 63 -4.90 -4.50 -1.73
N LEU A 64 -4.21 -3.45 -2.15
CA LEU A 64 -3.46 -2.57 -1.26
C LEU A 64 -4.38 -1.87 -0.24
N VAL A 65 -5.50 -1.31 -0.69
CA VAL A 65 -6.51 -0.69 0.19
C VAL A 65 -7.07 -1.71 1.18
N ALA A 66 -7.42 -2.91 0.72
CA ALA A 66 -7.93 -3.96 1.60
C ALA A 66 -6.92 -4.39 2.68
N GLU A 67 -5.62 -4.40 2.37
CA GLU A 67 -4.58 -4.68 3.36
C GLU A 67 -4.41 -3.54 4.38
N LEU A 68 -4.52 -2.27 3.93
CA LEU A 68 -4.51 -1.11 4.83
C LEU A 68 -5.72 -1.10 5.78
N ASP A 69 -6.92 -1.37 5.26
CA ASP A 69 -8.14 -1.49 6.05
C ASP A 69 -8.02 -2.63 7.07
N ALA A 70 -7.45 -3.77 6.68
CA ALA A 70 -7.23 -4.88 7.59
C ALA A 70 -6.17 -4.58 8.66
N LEU A 71 -5.15 -3.76 8.36
CA LEU A 71 -4.17 -3.33 9.35
C LEU A 71 -4.81 -2.37 10.36
N THR A 72 -5.56 -1.37 9.90
CA THR A 72 -6.20 -0.38 10.79
C THR A 72 -7.15 -1.03 11.80
N VAL A 73 -7.91 -2.06 11.39
CA VAL A 73 -8.75 -2.86 12.32
C VAL A 73 -7.95 -3.59 13.40
N THR A 74 -6.67 -3.92 13.14
CA THR A 74 -5.82 -4.61 14.13
C THR A 74 -5.06 -3.66 15.04
N MET A 75 -4.96 -2.38 14.70
CA MET A 75 -4.27 -1.40 15.53
C MET A 75 -5.18 -0.93 16.68
N PRO A 76 -4.61 -0.64 17.87
CA PRO A 76 -5.36 0.05 18.91
C PRO A 76 -5.79 1.45 18.45
N GLU A 77 -6.92 1.94 18.98
CA GLU A 77 -7.30 3.34 18.78
C GLU A 77 -6.17 4.28 19.27
N PRO A 78 -5.88 5.37 18.53
CA PRO A 78 -4.84 6.33 18.89
C PRO A 78 -5.14 7.08 20.19
#